data_AF-T0XVT5-F1
#
_entry.id   AF-T0XVT5-F1
#
_cell.length_a   1.000
_cell.length_b   1.000
_cell.length_c   1.000
_cell.angle_alpha   90.00
_cell.angle_beta   90.00
_cell.angle_gamma   90.00
#
_symmetry.space_group_name_H-M   'P 1'
#
loop_
_entity.id
_entity.type
_entity.pdbx_description
1 polymer ?
#
loop_
_entity_poly.entity_id
_entity_poly.type
_entity_poly.pdbx_seq_one_letter_code
_entity_poly.pdbx_strand_id
1 'polypeptide(L)'
;GTGCHEKLRKDSLAEPVIQSDNGSGFISKEFKSTLRANGLPHRRIRPRTPTDNAIVERANRTVREEIESGLVTDYAEAVSSIDRTVLWYNTGRRHSSLNYLMPKDYYRGDPDVLLAVREAKMEMAKSIRKENNIKNRNRGEVTGIVS
;
A
#
# COMPACT_ATOMS: atom_id res chain seq x y z
N GLY A 1 12.32 25.86 -12.11
CA GLY A 1 11.15 24.97 -12.00
C GLY A 1 11.26 24.21 -10.70
N THR A 2 10.44 24.56 -9.72
CA THR A 2 10.45 24.03 -8.36
C THR A 2 9.95 22.59 -8.37
N GLY A 3 10.87 21.64 -8.23
CA GLY A 3 10.54 20.22 -8.13
C GLY A 3 9.71 19.92 -6.87
N CYS A 4 8.56 19.28 -7.08
CA CYS A 4 7.75 18.68 -6.03
C CYS A 4 8.57 17.69 -5.21
N HIS A 5 9.19 18.15 -4.13
CA HIS A 5 9.58 17.27 -3.04
C HIS A 5 8.32 16.94 -2.24
N GLU A 6 7.56 15.97 -2.74
CA GLU A 6 6.45 15.38 -2.02
C GLU A 6 7.02 14.69 -0.77
N LYS A 7 6.72 15.28 0.39
CA LYS A 7 7.29 14.88 1.69
C LYS A 7 6.84 13.46 2.01
N LEU A 8 7.75 12.49 1.91
CA LEU A 8 7.60 11.17 2.50
C LEU A 8 7.41 11.32 4.01
N ARG A 9 6.56 10.47 4.60
CA ARG A 9 6.18 10.53 6.01
C ARG A 9 7.38 10.71 6.94
N LYS A 10 7.28 11.72 7.79
CA LYS A 10 8.34 12.39 8.57
C LYS A 10 8.81 11.61 9.81
N ASP A 11 8.24 10.43 10.06
CA ASP A 11 8.48 9.65 11.28
C ASP A 11 9.80 8.85 11.23
N SER A 12 10.39 8.73 10.03
CA SER A 12 11.77 8.28 9.86
C SER A 12 12.67 9.51 9.73
N LEU A 13 13.33 9.89 10.82
CA LEU A 13 14.46 10.84 10.80
C LEU A 13 15.64 10.36 9.94
N ALA A 14 15.60 9.13 9.42
CA ALA A 14 16.64 8.59 8.56
C ALA A 14 16.50 9.09 7.11
N GLU A 15 17.62 9.52 6.53
CA GLU A 15 17.72 9.83 5.11
C GLU A 15 17.26 8.63 4.26
N PRO A 16 16.49 8.87 3.19
CA PRO A 16 16.02 7.79 2.32
C PRO A 16 17.21 7.10 1.64
N VAL A 17 17.29 5.78 1.79
CA VAL A 17 18.31 4.94 1.15
C VAL A 17 17.67 4.14 0.03
N ILE A 18 18.27 4.18 -1.16
CA ILE A 18 17.89 3.29 -2.26
C ILE A 18 18.44 1.90 -1.98
N GLN A 19 17.59 0.88 -1.99
CA GLN A 19 17.99 -0.51 -1.90
C GLN A 19 17.75 -1.24 -3.22
N SER A 20 18.74 -2.00 -3.70
CA SER A 20 18.60 -2.82 -4.91
C SER A 20 19.20 -4.21 -4.74
N ASP A 21 18.85 -5.10 -5.67
CA ASP A 21 19.57 -6.35 -5.84
C ASP A 21 20.97 -6.15 -6.48
N ASN A 22 21.63 -7.26 -6.81
CA ASN A 22 22.94 -7.28 -7.46
C ASN A 22 22.84 -7.41 -8.99
N GLY A 23 21.73 -6.99 -9.60
CA GLY A 23 21.58 -6.92 -11.05
C GLY A 23 22.60 -5.98 -11.68
N SER A 24 23.06 -6.30 -12.89
CA SER A 24 24.10 -5.54 -13.61
C SER A 24 23.75 -4.05 -13.76
N GLY A 25 22.47 -3.73 -14.01
CA GLY A 25 21.98 -2.35 -14.11
C GLY A 25 22.22 -1.55 -12.83
N PHE A 26 21.97 -2.13 -11.66
CA PHE A 26 22.16 -1.48 -10.36
C PHE A 26 23.62 -1.46 -9.88
N ILE A 27 24.50 -2.29 -10.46
CA ILE A 27 25.94 -2.30 -10.18
C ILE A 27 26.70 -1.27 -11.03
N SER A 28 26.11 -0.86 -12.16
CA SER A 28 26.72 0.01 -13.16
C SER A 28 27.29 1.31 -12.58
N LYS A 29 28.34 1.84 -13.22
CA LYS A 29 28.92 3.13 -12.85
C LYS A 29 27.91 4.26 -13.04
N GLU A 30 27.13 4.20 -14.12
CA GLU A 30 26.11 5.19 -14.44
C GLU A 30 25.08 5.32 -13.32
N PHE A 31 24.49 4.20 -12.87
CA PHE A 31 23.52 4.20 -11.77
C PHE A 31 24.12 4.81 -10.48
N LYS A 32 25.35 4.43 -10.13
CA LYS A 32 26.04 4.99 -8.95
C LYS A 32 26.30 6.49 -9.07
N SER A 33 26.71 6.96 -10.25
CA SER A 33 26.95 8.38 -10.50
C SER A 33 25.66 9.18 -10.40
N THR A 34 24.56 8.67 -10.95
CA THR A 34 23.23 9.29 -10.84
C THR A 34 22.77 9.41 -9.39
N LEU A 35 22.90 8.35 -8.60
CA LEU A 35 22.52 8.40 -7.17
C LEU A 35 23.38 9.40 -6.39
N ARG A 36 24.70 9.42 -6.63
CA ARG A 36 25.61 10.39 -5.99
C ARG A 36 25.27 11.83 -6.34
N ALA A 37 24.97 12.11 -7.61
CA ALA A 37 24.59 13.46 -8.05
C ALA A 37 23.29 13.96 -7.39
N ASN A 38 22.42 13.04 -6.97
CA ASN A 38 21.17 13.35 -6.27
C ASN A 38 21.28 13.25 -4.74
N GLY A 39 22.47 13.01 -4.18
CA GLY A 39 22.66 12.84 -2.73
C GLY A 39 21.96 11.60 -2.16
N LEU A 40 21.68 10.58 -2.97
CA LEU A 40 20.95 9.39 -2.56
C LEU A 40 21.93 8.26 -2.19
N PRO A 41 21.99 7.82 -0.92
CA PRO A 41 22.77 6.64 -0.55
C PRO A 41 22.21 5.37 -1.18
N HIS A 42 23.10 4.44 -1.57
CA HIS A 42 22.75 3.17 -2.20
C HIS A 42 23.21 1.99 -1.35
N ARG A 43 22.28 1.09 -1.02
CA ARG A 43 22.53 -0.19 -0.35
C ARG A 43 22.18 -1.33 -1.30
N ARG A 44 23.08 -2.30 -1.43
CA ARG A 44 22.77 -3.56 -2.14
C ARG A 44 22.38 -4.64 -1.14
N ILE A 45 21.46 -5.51 -1.53
CA ILE A 45 21.11 -6.68 -0.71
C ILE A 45 22.33 -7.61 -0.55
N ARG A 46 22.34 -8.34 0.56
CA ARG A 46 23.37 -9.35 0.80
C ARG A 46 23.25 -10.47 -0.25
N PRO A 47 24.37 -10.99 -0.77
CA PRO A 47 24.33 -12.14 -1.66
C PRO A 47 23.58 -13.31 -1.02
N ARG A 48 22.70 -13.96 -1.80
CA ARG A 48 21.90 -15.11 -1.36
C ARG A 48 20.93 -14.79 -0.19
N THR A 49 20.40 -13.57 -0.14
CA THR A 49 19.38 -13.17 0.83
C THR A 49 18.09 -12.70 0.13
N PRO A 50 17.26 -13.63 -0.39
CA PRO A 50 16.02 -13.28 -1.11
C PRO A 50 15.03 -12.47 -0.27
N THR A 51 15.05 -12.67 1.06
CA THR A 51 14.18 -11.95 1.99
C THR A 51 14.38 -10.43 1.96
N ASP A 52 15.61 -9.97 1.65
CA ASP A 52 15.93 -8.53 1.58
C ASP A 52 15.24 -7.85 0.39
N ASN A 53 14.81 -8.61 -0.63
CA ASN A 53 14.14 -8.11 -1.84
C ASN A 53 12.67 -8.52 -1.95
N ALA A 54 12.16 -9.29 -0.99
CA ALA A 54 10.84 -9.92 -1.07
C ALA A 54 9.67 -8.93 -1.26
N ILE A 55 9.81 -7.69 -0.76
CA ILE A 55 8.80 -6.64 -0.89
C ILE A 55 8.67 -6.21 -2.36
N VAL A 56 9.79 -5.90 -3.01
CA VAL A 56 9.83 -5.51 -4.43
C VAL A 56 9.41 -6.68 -5.31
N GLU A 57 9.86 -7.90 -5.01
CA GLU A 57 9.45 -9.09 -5.76
C GLU A 57 7.95 -9.33 -5.69
N ARG A 58 7.34 -9.14 -4.50
CA ARG A 58 5.88 -9.22 -4.36
C ARG A 58 5.16 -8.15 -5.16
N ALA A 59 5.66 -6.91 -5.16
CA ALA A 59 5.07 -5.84 -5.95
C ALA A 59 5.17 -6.12 -7.46
N ASN A 60 6.34 -6.56 -7.94
CA ASN A 60 6.56 -6.93 -9.32
C ASN A 60 5.67 -8.11 -9.75
N ARG A 61 5.47 -9.09 -8.87
CA ARG A 61 4.55 -10.21 -9.13
C ARG A 61 3.11 -9.71 -9.29
N THR A 62 2.64 -8.81 -8.42
CA THR A 62 1.30 -8.22 -8.58
C THR A 62 1.15 -7.50 -9.92
N VAL A 63 2.14 -6.72 -10.34
CA VAL A 63 2.10 -6.04 -11.65
C VAL A 63 2.05 -7.06 -12.79
N ARG A 64 2.86 -8.12 -12.71
CA ARG A 64 2.89 -9.18 -13.72
C ARG A 64 1.56 -9.92 -13.83
N GLU A 65 1.00 -10.36 -12.71
CA GLU A 65 -0.25 -11.13 -12.67
C GLU A 65 -1.42 -10.34 -13.31
N GLU A 66 -1.48 -9.03 -13.05
CA GLU A 66 -2.48 -8.15 -13.66
C GLU A 66 -2.28 -7.97 -15.16
N ILE A 67 -1.02 -7.84 -15.63
CA ILE A 67 -0.71 -7.78 -17.08
C ILE A 67 -1.05 -9.10 -17.77
N GLU A 68 -0.66 -10.23 -17.18
CA GLU A 68 -0.90 -11.58 -17.74
C GLU A 68 -2.38 -11.96 -17.79
N SER A 69 -3.20 -11.34 -16.93
CA SER A 69 -4.66 -11.49 -16.99
C SER A 69 -5.31 -10.80 -18.19
N GLY A 70 -4.60 -9.84 -18.82
CA GLY A 70 -5.02 -9.16 -20.04
C GLY A 70 -4.36 -9.76 -21.28
N LEU A 71 -5.10 -9.81 -22.39
CA LEU A 71 -4.53 -10.09 -23.71
C LEU A 71 -3.83 -8.84 -24.21
N VAL A 72 -2.65 -8.53 -23.68
CA VAL A 72 -1.84 -7.41 -24.16
C VAL A 72 -1.25 -7.78 -25.51
N THR A 73 -1.68 -7.09 -26.56
CA THR A 73 -1.34 -7.41 -27.95
C THR A 73 -0.27 -6.50 -28.55
N ASP A 74 -0.09 -5.30 -27.99
CA ASP A 74 0.94 -4.35 -28.43
C ASP A 74 1.59 -3.57 -27.26
N TYR A 75 2.65 -2.82 -27.58
CA TYR A 75 3.42 -2.06 -26.60
C TYR A 75 2.61 -0.95 -25.91
N ALA A 76 1.75 -0.24 -26.65
CA ALA A 76 0.96 0.86 -26.09
C ALA A 76 -0.10 0.33 -25.12
N GLU A 77 -0.68 -0.83 -25.43
CA GLU A 77 -1.56 -1.55 -24.53
C GLU A 77 -0.82 -2.03 -23.28
N ALA A 78 0.42 -2.52 -23.42
CA ALA A 78 1.26 -2.94 -22.29
C ALA A 78 1.52 -1.78 -21.32
N VAL A 79 1.94 -0.63 -21.84
CA VAL A 79 2.16 0.59 -21.05
C VAL A 79 0.88 1.01 -20.34
N SER A 80 -0.24 1.06 -21.07
CA SER A 80 -1.54 1.44 -20.49
C SER A 80 -2.00 0.46 -19.41
N SER A 81 -1.72 -0.84 -19.58
CA SER A 81 -2.03 -1.87 -18.59
C SER A 81 -1.20 -1.72 -17.32
N ILE A 82 0.11 -1.46 -17.47
CA ILE A 82 1.01 -1.15 -16.36
C ILE A 82 0.51 0.09 -15.60
N ASP A 83 0.19 1.18 -16.30
CA ASP A 83 -0.26 2.43 -15.67
C ASP A 83 -1.55 2.24 -14.88
N ARG A 84 -2.53 1.53 -15.45
CA ARG A 84 -3.78 1.19 -14.74
C ARG A 84 -3.49 0.35 -13.49
N THR A 85 -2.60 -0.63 -13.60
CA THR A 85 -2.22 -1.50 -12.50
C THR A 85 -1.53 -0.74 -11.38
N VAL A 86 -0.58 0.13 -11.71
CA VAL A 86 0.15 0.97 -10.75
C VAL A 86 -0.80 1.97 -10.07
N LEU A 87 -1.73 2.55 -10.83
CA LEU A 87 -2.75 3.44 -10.27
C LEU A 87 -3.62 2.67 -9.26
N TRP A 88 -4.20 1.54 -9.66
CA TRP A 88 -5.01 0.70 -8.78
C TRP A 88 -4.24 0.26 -7.53
N TYR A 89 -3.00 -0.18 -7.68
CA TYR A 89 -2.14 -0.59 -6.57
C TYR A 89 -1.99 0.53 -5.53
N ASN A 90 -1.79 1.76 -6.00
CA ASN A 90 -1.56 2.91 -5.11
C ASN A 90 -2.84 3.52 -4.53
N THR A 91 -3.96 3.46 -5.25
CA THR A 91 -5.17 4.24 -4.93
C THR A 91 -6.43 3.41 -4.75
N GLY A 92 -6.37 2.08 -4.87
CA GLY A 92 -7.52 1.20 -4.73
C GLY A 92 -7.23 -0.05 -3.90
N ARG A 93 -6.00 -0.59 -3.99
CA ARG A 93 -5.60 -1.80 -3.27
C ARG A 93 -5.37 -1.49 -1.80
N ARG A 94 -6.00 -2.28 -0.91
CA ARG A 94 -5.78 -2.21 0.54
C ARG A 94 -4.65 -3.16 0.95
N HIS A 95 -3.69 -2.66 1.73
CA HIS A 95 -2.52 -3.42 2.14
C HIS A 95 -2.59 -3.76 3.63
N SER A 96 -2.56 -5.05 3.97
CA SER A 96 -2.60 -5.50 5.38
C SER A 96 -1.44 -4.93 6.21
N SER A 97 -0.25 -4.81 5.62
CA SER A 97 0.91 -4.16 6.24
C SER A 97 0.74 -2.67 6.52
N LEU A 98 -0.28 -2.03 5.92
CA LEU A 98 -0.61 -0.61 6.09
C LEU A 98 -1.95 -0.45 6.83
N ASN A 99 -2.31 -1.38 7.73
CA ASN A 99 -3.60 -1.39 8.43
C ASN A 99 -4.82 -1.37 7.48
N TYR A 100 -4.67 -1.97 6.29
CA TYR A 100 -5.64 -1.96 5.19
C TYR A 100 -5.92 -0.56 4.61
N LEU A 101 -5.00 0.38 4.77
CA LEU A 101 -5.00 1.63 4.01
C LEU A 101 -4.40 1.40 2.60
N MET A 102 -4.71 2.35 1.72
CA MET A 102 -4.13 2.41 0.38
C MET A 102 -2.74 3.08 0.47
N PRO A 103 -1.75 2.70 -0.36
CA PRO A 103 -0.42 3.31 -0.32
C PRO A 103 -0.44 4.84 -0.43
N LYS A 104 -1.30 5.40 -1.28
CA LYS A 104 -1.47 6.86 -1.40
C LYS A 104 -1.89 7.49 -0.07
N ASP A 105 -2.89 6.92 0.59
CA ASP A 105 -3.39 7.45 1.87
C ASP A 105 -2.34 7.37 2.97
N TYR A 106 -1.55 6.30 2.99
CA TYR A 106 -0.53 6.08 4.01
C TYR A 106 0.69 6.98 3.84
N TYR A 107 1.26 7.04 2.63
CA TYR A 107 2.53 7.74 2.38
C TYR A 107 2.35 9.24 2.06
N ARG A 108 1.21 9.64 1.51
CA ARG A 108 0.93 11.03 1.07
C ARG A 108 -0.25 11.68 1.78
N GLY A 109 -1.04 10.92 2.55
CA GLY A 109 -2.17 11.42 3.32
C GLY A 109 -1.87 11.54 4.81
N ASP A 110 -2.93 11.50 5.62
CA ASP A 110 -2.87 11.46 7.07
C ASP A 110 -3.50 10.15 7.58
N PRO A 111 -2.71 9.07 7.67
CA PRO A 111 -3.26 7.77 8.04
C PRO A 111 -3.69 7.73 9.51
N ASP A 112 -3.18 8.58 10.40
CA ASP A 112 -3.60 8.60 11.80
C ASP A 112 -5.04 9.10 11.90
N VAL A 113 -5.37 10.18 11.17
CA VAL A 113 -6.74 10.68 11.05
C VAL A 113 -7.66 9.62 10.41
N LEU A 114 -7.22 8.95 9.35
CA LEU A 114 -8.02 7.92 8.68
C LEU A 114 -8.31 6.72 9.59
N LEU A 115 -7.34 6.31 10.40
CA LEU A 115 -7.50 5.24 11.38
C LEU A 115 -8.42 5.66 12.53
N ALA A 116 -8.29 6.88 13.05
CA ALA A 116 -9.19 7.40 14.08
C ALA A 116 -10.66 7.47 13.58
N VAL A 117 -10.88 7.94 12.35
CA VAL A 117 -12.23 7.93 11.73
C VAL A 117 -12.77 6.50 11.61
N ARG A 118 -11.93 5.55 11.23
CA ARG A 118 -12.32 4.13 11.15
C ARG A 118 -12.71 3.58 12.52
N GLU A 119 -11.94 3.87 13.56
CA GLU A 119 -12.23 3.44 14.93
C GLU A 119 -13.57 4.00 15.42
N ALA A 120 -13.82 5.29 15.21
CA ALA A 120 -15.10 5.91 15.56
C ALA A 120 -16.29 5.25 14.85
N LYS A 121 -16.15 4.93 13.55
CA LYS A 121 -17.18 4.19 12.79
C LYS A 121 -17.41 2.78 13.35
N MET A 122 -16.33 2.08 13.71
CA MET A 122 -16.42 0.74 14.29
C MET A 122 -17.10 0.75 15.66
N GLU A 123 -16.82 1.75 16.49
CA GLU A 123 -17.45 1.88 17.80
C GLU A 123 -18.94 2.18 17.69
N MET A 124 -19.32 3.15 16.84
CA MET A 124 -20.72 3.43 16.54
C MET A 124 -21.45 2.17 16.02
N ALA A 125 -20.83 1.41 15.11
CA ALA A 125 -21.41 0.17 14.61
C ALA A 125 -21.60 -0.90 15.71
N LYS A 126 -20.67 -1.01 16.67
CA LYS A 126 -20.82 -1.90 17.83
C LYS A 126 -21.97 -1.45 18.72
N SER A 127 -22.08 -0.15 19.02
CA SER A 127 -23.17 0.40 19.83
C SER A 127 -24.54 0.13 19.19
N ILE A 128 -24.68 0.38 17.89
CA ILE A 128 -25.90 0.13 17.12
C ILE A 128 -26.27 -1.37 17.16
N ARG A 129 -25.30 -2.27 16.95
CA ARG A 129 -25.54 -3.72 17.04
C ARG A 129 -26.01 -4.15 18.42
N LYS A 130 -25.40 -3.63 19.49
CA LYS A 130 -25.80 -3.92 20.87
C LYS A 130 -27.23 -3.48 21.13
N GLU A 131 -27.60 -2.26 20.70
CA GLU A 131 -28.94 -1.73 20.87
C GLU A 131 -29.98 -2.56 20.10
N ASN A 132 -29.70 -2.91 18.84
CA ASN A 132 -30.57 -3.76 18.03
C ASN A 132 -30.76 -5.16 18.66
N ASN A 133 -29.69 -5.75 19.22
CA ASN A 133 -29.79 -7.03 19.90
C ASN A 133 -30.68 -6.95 21.16
N ILE A 134 -30.58 -5.88 21.94
CA ILE A 134 -31.43 -5.65 23.12
C ILE A 134 -32.89 -5.48 22.69
N LYS A 135 -33.16 -4.64 21.68
CA LYS A 135 -34.51 -4.44 21.14
C LYS A 135 -35.12 -5.75 20.63
N ASN A 136 -34.35 -6.55 19.89
CA ASN A 136 -34.81 -7.84 19.38
C ASN A 136 -35.09 -8.85 20.49
N ARG A 137 -34.26 -8.89 21.55
CA ARG A 137 -34.51 -9.76 22.70
C ARG A 137 -35.79 -9.38 23.44
N ASN A 138 -35.95 -8.09 23.74
CA ASN A 138 -37.14 -7.59 24.42
C ASN A 138 -38.42 -7.80 23.58
N ARG A 139 -38.32 -7.65 22.25
CA ARG A 139 -39.45 -7.90 21.34
C ARG A 139 -39.82 -9.39 21.29
N GLY A 140 -38.83 -10.29 21.37
CA GLY A 140 -39.03 -11.74 21.47
C GLY A 140 -39.69 -12.18 22.77
N GLU A 141 -39.28 -11.59 23.91
CA GLU A 141 -39.92 -11.82 25.22
C GLU A 141 -41.39 -11.36 25.21
N VAL A 142 -41.69 -10.18 24.65
CA VAL A 142 -43.08 -9.70 24.55
C VAL A 142 -43.92 -10.64 23.70
N THR A 143 -43.45 -11.10 22.53
CA THR A 143 -44.21 -12.06 21.70
C THR A 143 -44.44 -13.42 22.35
N GLY A 144 -43.54 -13.87 23.23
CA GLY A 144 -43.67 -15.13 23.97
C GLY A 144 -44.59 -15.05 25.20
N ILE A 145 -44.93 -13.86 25.67
CA ILE A 145 -45.85 -13.64 26.82
C ILE A 145 -47.32 -13.54 26.37
N VAL A 146 -47.57 -13.22 25.08
CA VAL A 146 -48.94 -13.08 24.51
C VAL A 146 -49.45 -14.33 23.77
N SER A 147 -48.71 -15.45 23.82
CA SER A 147 -49.15 -16.77 23.30
C SER A 147 -49.47 -17.72 24.44
#